data_AF-A0A7K1BA60-F1
#
_entry.id   AF-A0A7K1BA60-F1
#
_cell.length_a   1.000
_cell.length_b   1.000
_cell.length_c   1.000
_cell.angle_alpha   90.00
_cell.angle_beta   90.00
_cell.angle_gamma   90.00
#
_symmetry.space_group_name_H-M   'P 1'
#
loop_
_entity.id
_entity.type
_entity.pdbx_description
1 polymer ?
#
loop_
_entity_poly.entity_id
_entity_poly.type
_entity_poly.pdbx_seq_one_letter_code
_entity_poly.pdbx_strand_id
1 'polypeptide(L)'
;MVLVVLVVLVEVVAPATVLVVVVAAVVVVVVASGAVVVVTATVVEVVGATVVEVVGATVVEVVGATVVEVVGATVVEVVGATVVEVVGATVVDVDGATVVEVVGATVVEVVGATVVDVDGATVVDVDGATVVDVDGDTVVEVDGATVVDVVDVVDVVEVEGVTVVEVEGATVVEVVDGATVVVVDGATVVVVVGATVVVVVGATVVVVVGATVVVGATVVVGATVVVGATVVVGGGGEPVVQEIPVAVAVMVITVCQ
;
A
#
# COMPACT_ATOMS: atom_id res chain seq x y z
N MET A 1 -24.35 9.49 28.66
CA MET A 1 -22.99 9.18 29.11
C MET A 1 -23.08 8.01 30.07
N VAL A 2 -22.49 6.88 29.70
CA VAL A 2 -22.35 5.70 30.57
C VAL A 2 -20.87 5.62 30.93
N LEU A 3 -20.55 5.64 32.22
CA LEU A 3 -19.18 5.54 32.74
C LEU A 3 -19.02 4.19 33.46
N VAL A 4 -18.05 3.39 33.02
CA VAL A 4 -17.75 2.07 33.58
C VAL A 4 -16.30 2.01 34.04
N VAL A 5 -16.06 1.65 35.31
CA VAL A 5 -14.75 1.83 35.96
C VAL A 5 -13.99 0.51 36.20
N LEU A 6 -14.66 -0.64 36.27
CA LEU A 6 -14.01 -1.98 36.24
C LEU A 6 -15.06 -3.09 36.09
N VAL A 7 -15.12 -3.76 34.93
CA VAL A 7 -16.08 -4.86 34.70
C VAL A 7 -15.45 -5.95 33.81
N VAL A 8 -15.82 -7.21 34.04
CA VAL A 8 -15.39 -8.35 33.22
C VAL A 8 -15.96 -8.25 31.80
N LEU A 9 -17.20 -7.81 31.67
CA LEU A 9 -17.93 -7.66 30.40
C LEU A 9 -18.74 -6.36 30.43
N VAL A 10 -18.59 -5.53 29.40
CA VAL A 10 -19.43 -4.34 29.18
C VAL A 10 -20.24 -4.56 27.91
N GLU A 11 -21.56 -4.65 28.04
CA GLU A 11 -22.49 -4.66 26.90
C GLU A 11 -23.31 -3.37 26.92
N VAL A 12 -23.23 -2.58 25.85
CA VAL A 12 -24.02 -1.35 25.70
C VAL A 12 -24.80 -1.39 24.40
N VAL A 13 -26.12 -1.25 24.52
CA VAL A 13 -27.01 -0.96 23.39
C VAL A 13 -27.62 0.42 23.63
N ALA A 14 -27.31 1.39 22.77
CA ALA A 14 -27.71 2.77 22.99
C ALA A 14 -28.30 3.43 21.72
N PRO A 15 -28.98 4.58 21.84
CA PRO A 15 -29.25 5.41 20.67
C PRO A 15 -27.95 6.12 20.22
N ALA A 16 -27.88 6.46 18.93
CA ALA A 16 -26.73 7.07 18.23
C ALA A 16 -26.20 8.41 18.82
N THR A 17 -26.77 8.89 19.93
CA THR A 17 -26.34 10.11 20.63
C THR A 17 -25.59 9.82 21.94
N VAL A 18 -25.41 8.55 22.30
CA VAL A 18 -24.77 8.18 23.57
C VAL A 18 -23.27 8.06 23.38
N LEU A 19 -22.54 8.74 24.26
CA LEU A 19 -21.13 8.50 24.53
C LEU A 19 -20.98 7.35 25.55
N VAL A 20 -20.21 6.34 25.17
CA VAL A 20 -19.78 5.22 26.00
C VAL A 20 -18.31 5.41 26.37
N VAL A 21 -17.99 5.41 27.66
CA VAL A 21 -16.62 5.50 28.15
C VAL A 21 -16.31 4.30 29.04
N VAL A 22 -15.33 3.52 28.64
CA VAL A 22 -14.81 2.37 29.40
C VAL A 22 -13.35 2.64 29.75
N VAL A 23 -13.01 2.63 31.04
CA VAL A 23 -11.65 2.93 31.51
C VAL A 23 -10.80 1.67 31.70
N ALA A 24 -11.45 0.53 31.93
CA ALA A 24 -10.81 -0.78 32.01
C ALA A 24 -11.88 -1.87 31.92
N ALA A 25 -11.70 -2.83 31.03
CA ALA A 25 -12.52 -4.04 30.94
C ALA A 25 -11.70 -5.21 30.40
N VAL A 26 -12.20 -6.44 30.54
CA VAL A 26 -11.65 -7.55 29.75
C VAL A 26 -12.27 -7.51 28.35
N VAL A 27 -13.60 -7.42 28.29
CA VAL A 27 -14.36 -7.38 27.03
C VAL A 27 -15.30 -6.17 27.03
N VAL A 28 -15.29 -5.42 25.92
CA VAL A 28 -16.22 -4.33 25.64
C VAL A 28 -16.97 -4.65 24.35
N VAL A 29 -18.30 -4.66 24.43
CA VAL A 29 -19.19 -4.82 23.28
C VAL A 29 -20.15 -3.63 23.25
N VAL A 30 -20.11 -2.84 22.18
CA VAL A 30 -20.98 -1.69 21.99
C VAL A 30 -21.74 -1.81 20.67
N VAL A 31 -23.05 -1.65 20.74
CA VAL A 31 -23.93 -1.62 19.57
C VAL A 31 -24.70 -0.31 19.55
N ALA A 32 -24.64 0.38 18.42
CA ALA A 32 -25.32 1.65 18.16
C ALA A 32 -24.96 2.73 19.19
N SER A 33 -23.93 3.52 18.90
CA SER A 33 -23.51 4.62 19.76
C SER A 33 -23.10 5.85 18.97
N GLY A 34 -23.12 7.02 19.61
CA GLY A 34 -22.53 8.20 18.98
C GLY A 34 -21.01 8.11 19.00
N ALA A 35 -20.45 7.82 20.16
CA ALA A 35 -19.01 7.67 20.34
C ALA A 35 -18.69 6.58 21.37
N VAL A 36 -17.63 5.83 21.12
CA VAL A 36 -17.07 4.83 22.02
C VAL A 36 -15.63 5.19 22.33
N VAL A 37 -15.31 5.31 23.62
CA VAL A 37 -13.94 5.52 24.08
C VAL A 37 -13.59 4.38 25.03
N VAL A 38 -12.59 3.58 24.65
CA VAL A 38 -12.07 2.49 25.47
C VAL A 38 -10.60 2.75 25.81
N VAL A 39 -10.31 2.77 27.10
CA VAL A 39 -8.96 2.77 27.63
C VAL A 39 -8.74 1.40 28.23
N THR A 40 -7.75 0.65 27.75
CA THR A 40 -7.38 -0.69 28.24
C THR A 40 -8.50 -1.74 28.19
N ALA A 41 -8.45 -2.60 27.19
CA ALA A 41 -9.25 -3.82 27.12
C ALA A 41 -8.43 -5.01 26.62
N THR A 42 -8.95 -6.22 26.77
CA THR A 42 -8.44 -7.36 25.99
C THR A 42 -9.11 -7.38 24.63
N VAL A 43 -10.43 -7.24 24.60
CA VAL A 43 -11.25 -7.25 23.38
C VAL A 43 -12.19 -6.04 23.36
N VAL A 44 -12.26 -5.36 22.22
CA VAL A 44 -13.22 -4.29 21.93
C VAL A 44 -13.95 -4.63 20.64
N GLU A 45 -15.27 -4.77 20.72
CA GLU A 45 -16.16 -4.98 19.58
C GLU A 45 -17.14 -3.81 19.50
N VAL A 46 -17.16 -3.10 18.37
CA VAL A 46 -18.09 -1.98 18.15
C VAL A 46 -18.85 -2.15 16.84
N VAL A 47 -20.17 -2.07 16.90
CA VAL A 47 -21.04 -2.10 15.72
C VAL A 47 -21.89 -0.84 15.65
N GLY A 48 -21.72 -0.07 14.58
CA GLY A 48 -22.53 1.12 14.31
C GLY A 48 -22.23 2.27 15.27
N ALA A 49 -21.02 2.84 15.18
CA ALA A 49 -20.65 4.05 15.90
C ALA A 49 -20.38 5.21 14.94
N THR A 50 -20.49 6.47 15.39
CA THR A 50 -19.93 7.57 14.59
C THR A 50 -18.42 7.61 14.79
N VAL A 51 -17.96 7.51 16.04
CA VAL A 51 -16.54 7.57 16.43
C VAL A 51 -16.19 6.41 17.34
N VAL A 52 -15.04 5.77 17.11
CA VAL A 52 -14.44 4.75 17.97
C VAL A 52 -13.01 5.14 18.27
N GLU A 53 -12.69 5.31 19.55
CA GLU A 53 -11.34 5.58 20.05
C GLU A 53 -10.93 4.45 21.01
N VAL A 54 -9.85 3.74 20.70
CA VAL A 54 -9.32 2.65 21.54
C VAL A 54 -7.85 2.90 21.86
N VAL A 55 -7.52 2.90 23.14
CA VAL A 55 -6.13 2.98 23.61
C VAL A 55 -5.80 1.75 24.43
N GLY A 56 -4.93 0.90 23.91
CA GLY A 56 -4.49 -0.33 24.56
C GLY A 56 -5.54 -1.43 24.47
N ALA A 57 -5.45 -2.27 23.44
CA ALA A 57 -6.25 -3.48 23.32
C ALA A 57 -5.38 -4.66 22.87
N THR A 58 -5.86 -5.89 23.04
CA THR A 58 -5.28 -7.01 22.28
C THR A 58 -5.96 -7.10 20.92
N VAL A 59 -7.29 -7.05 20.90
CA VAL A 59 -8.11 -7.13 19.68
C VAL A 59 -9.10 -5.97 19.65
N VAL A 60 -9.22 -5.32 18.49
CA VAL A 60 -10.23 -4.30 18.19
C VAL A 60 -10.94 -4.68 16.90
N GLU A 61 -12.26 -4.85 16.97
CA GLU A 61 -13.14 -5.12 15.83
C GLU A 61 -14.17 -3.99 15.72
N VAL A 62 -14.23 -3.32 14.57
CA VAL A 62 -15.18 -2.24 14.32
C VAL A 62 -15.94 -2.49 13.02
N VAL A 63 -17.27 -2.48 13.10
CA VAL A 63 -18.14 -2.59 11.93
C VAL A 63 -19.02 -1.35 11.81
N GLY A 64 -18.86 -0.60 10.73
CA GLY A 64 -19.65 0.59 10.43
C GLY A 64 -19.33 1.74 11.37
N ALA A 65 -18.28 2.49 11.04
CA ALA A 65 -17.89 3.71 11.72
C ALA A 65 -17.77 4.89 10.74
N THR A 66 -17.79 6.13 11.25
CA THR A 66 -17.27 7.26 10.46
C THR A 66 -15.77 7.38 10.70
N VAL A 67 -15.34 7.35 11.96
CA VAL A 67 -13.94 7.47 12.36
C VAL A 67 -13.57 6.33 13.31
N VAL A 68 -12.43 5.71 13.09
CA VAL A 68 -11.80 4.71 13.96
C VAL A 68 -10.38 5.14 14.25
N GLU A 69 -10.05 5.33 15.53
CA GLU A 69 -8.71 5.64 16.01
C GLU A 69 -8.28 4.55 17.00
N VAL A 70 -7.17 3.86 16.70
CA VAL A 70 -6.62 2.80 17.57
C VAL A 70 -5.16 3.06 17.88
N VAL A 71 -4.82 3.10 19.16
CA VAL A 71 -3.44 3.23 19.64
C VAL A 71 -3.07 2.03 20.50
N GLY A 72 -2.09 1.25 20.05
CA GLY A 72 -1.56 0.10 20.76
C GLY A 72 -2.55 -1.07 20.77
N ALA A 73 -2.55 -1.84 19.69
CA ALA A 73 -3.30 -3.08 19.56
C ALA A 73 -2.38 -4.24 19.14
N THR A 74 -2.82 -5.50 19.32
CA THR A 74 -2.18 -6.60 18.60
C THR A 74 -2.84 -6.77 17.24
N VAL A 75 -4.17 -6.79 17.21
CA VAL A 75 -4.99 -6.93 15.99
C VAL A 75 -6.03 -5.82 15.93
N VAL A 76 -6.19 -5.22 14.75
CA VAL A 76 -7.24 -4.25 14.43
C VAL A 76 -7.94 -4.71 13.15
N GLU A 77 -9.25 -4.92 13.22
CA GLU A 77 -10.11 -5.25 12.09
C GLU A 77 -11.19 -4.17 11.95
N VAL A 78 -11.29 -3.54 10.78
CA VAL A 78 -12.28 -2.49 10.51
C VAL A 78 -13.03 -2.79 9.21
N VAL A 79 -14.35 -2.91 9.31
CA VAL A 79 -15.24 -3.07 8.16
C VAL A 79 -16.12 -1.85 7.99
N GLY A 80 -15.90 -1.09 6.94
CA GLY A 80 -16.70 0.08 6.58
C GLY A 80 -16.44 1.27 7.51
N ALA A 81 -15.48 2.10 7.13
CA ALA A 81 -15.18 3.38 7.78
C ALA A 81 -15.09 4.53 6.76
N THR A 82 -15.14 5.78 7.23
CA THR A 82 -14.67 6.89 6.40
C THR A 82 -13.18 7.10 6.61
N VAL A 83 -12.74 7.13 7.87
CA VAL A 83 -11.34 7.31 8.28
C VAL A 83 -10.95 6.20 9.26
N VAL A 84 -9.79 5.61 9.05
CA VAL A 84 -9.13 4.65 9.96
C VAL A 84 -7.72 5.14 10.25
N GLU A 85 -7.41 5.36 11.52
CA GLU A 85 -6.07 5.71 11.99
C GLU A 85 -5.60 4.65 13.00
N VAL A 86 -4.47 4.00 12.72
CA VAL A 86 -3.89 2.98 13.62
C VAL A 86 -2.44 3.29 13.93
N VAL A 87 -2.10 3.35 15.22
CA VAL A 87 -0.73 3.55 15.69
C VAL A 87 -0.31 2.39 16.57
N GLY A 88 0.72 1.64 16.14
CA GLY A 88 1.29 0.54 16.90
C GLY A 88 0.36 -0.67 16.93
N ALA A 89 0.38 -1.47 15.87
CA ALA A 89 -0.33 -2.74 15.77
C ALA A 89 0.62 -3.88 15.36
N THR A 90 0.23 -5.13 15.57
CA THR A 90 0.90 -6.24 14.87
C THR A 90 0.24 -6.49 13.52
N VAL A 91 -1.08 -6.53 13.49
CA VAL A 91 -1.89 -6.74 12.29
C VAL A 91 -2.97 -5.66 12.21
N VAL A 92 -3.15 -5.10 11.01
CA VAL A 92 -4.23 -4.19 10.65
C VAL A 92 -4.92 -4.73 9.40
N ASP A 93 -6.23 -4.92 9.46
CA ASP A 93 -7.08 -5.34 8.35
C ASP A 93 -8.22 -4.31 8.20
N VAL A 94 -8.32 -3.70 7.01
CA VAL A 94 -9.35 -2.70 6.69
C VAL A 94 -10.09 -3.05 5.41
N ASP A 95 -11.36 -3.39 5.57
CA ASP A 95 -12.32 -3.61 4.49
C ASP A 95 -13.21 -2.38 4.28
N GLY A 96 -12.90 -1.58 3.26
CA GLY A 96 -13.73 -0.45 2.84
C GLY A 96 -13.52 0.80 3.70
N ALA A 97 -12.68 1.71 3.23
CA ALA A 97 -12.46 3.02 3.82
C ALA A 97 -12.39 4.14 2.77
N THR A 98 -12.50 5.41 3.19
CA THR A 98 -12.06 6.51 2.33
C THR A 98 -10.57 6.77 2.53
N VAL A 99 -10.14 6.84 3.79
CA VAL A 99 -8.75 7.08 4.19
C VAL A 99 -8.33 6.02 5.21
N VAL A 100 -7.14 5.45 5.02
CA VAL A 100 -6.47 4.56 5.97
C VAL A 100 -5.07 5.11 6.23
N GLU A 101 -4.75 5.37 7.50
CA GLU A 101 -3.42 5.77 7.96
C GLU A 101 -2.92 4.76 9.00
N VAL A 102 -1.76 4.15 8.77
CA VAL A 102 -1.18 3.16 9.67
C VAL A 102 0.28 3.49 9.96
N VAL A 103 0.61 3.60 11.25
CA VAL A 103 1.98 3.85 11.71
C VAL A 103 2.45 2.71 12.60
N GLY A 104 3.52 2.02 12.20
CA GLY A 104 4.17 0.98 12.97
C GLY A 104 3.31 -0.28 13.11
N ALA A 105 3.17 -1.01 12.01
CA ALA A 105 2.53 -2.32 11.97
C ALA A 105 3.55 -3.44 11.68
N THR A 106 3.17 -4.71 11.81
CA THR A 106 3.94 -5.79 11.16
C THR A 106 3.29 -6.13 9.81
N VAL A 107 1.98 -6.26 9.79
CA VAL A 107 1.20 -6.55 8.58
C VAL A 107 0.05 -5.54 8.46
N VAL A 108 -0.15 -5.01 7.25
CA VAL A 108 -1.28 -4.16 6.88
C VAL A 108 -1.94 -4.74 5.64
N GLU A 109 -3.23 -5.03 5.74
CA GLU A 109 -4.08 -5.47 4.63
C GLU A 109 -5.21 -4.44 4.45
N VAL A 110 -5.36 -3.89 3.24
CA VAL A 110 -6.42 -2.91 2.93
C VAL A 110 -7.14 -3.30 1.65
N VAL A 111 -8.46 -3.50 1.75
CA VAL A 111 -9.32 -3.75 0.59
C VAL A 111 -10.28 -2.59 0.40
N GLY A 112 -10.17 -1.90 -0.74
CA GLY A 112 -11.10 -0.85 -1.15
C GLY A 112 -10.93 0.43 -0.34
N ALA A 113 -9.97 1.27 -0.73
CA ALA A 113 -9.74 2.59 -0.14
C ALA A 113 -9.72 3.69 -1.20
N THR A 114 -9.85 4.96 -0.80
CA THR A 114 -9.46 6.06 -1.69
C THR A 114 -7.98 6.37 -1.50
N VAL A 115 -7.56 6.56 -0.25
CA VAL A 115 -6.17 6.85 0.12
C VAL A 115 -5.71 5.84 1.17
N VAL A 116 -4.50 5.31 0.99
CA VAL A 116 -3.78 4.48 1.95
C VAL A 116 -2.41 5.09 2.19
N ASP A 117 -2.09 5.33 3.45
CA ASP A 117 -0.80 5.84 3.93
C ASP A 117 -0.27 4.88 5.00
N VAL A 118 0.91 4.29 4.78
CA VAL A 118 1.52 3.32 5.68
C VAL A 118 2.98 3.66 5.96
N ASP A 119 3.30 3.84 7.24
CA ASP A 119 4.64 4.11 7.73
C ASP A 119 5.16 2.95 8.61
N GLY A 120 6.22 2.27 8.17
CA GLY A 120 6.99 1.34 8.99
C GLY A 120 6.27 0.03 9.33
N ALA A 121 5.65 -0.58 8.32
CA ALA A 121 5.20 -1.96 8.30
C ALA A 121 6.30 -2.95 7.86
N THR A 122 6.10 -4.24 8.09
CA THR A 122 6.94 -5.27 7.45
C THR A 122 6.34 -5.68 6.11
N VAL A 123 5.02 -5.88 6.07
CA VAL A 123 4.27 -6.26 4.88
C VAL A 123 3.07 -5.34 4.72
N VAL A 124 2.87 -4.85 3.51
CA VAL A 124 1.70 -4.07 3.09
C VAL A 124 1.09 -4.71 1.86
N ASP A 125 -0.20 -5.00 1.93
CA ASP A 125 -1.02 -5.51 0.84
C ASP A 125 -2.23 -4.58 0.66
N VAL A 126 -2.35 -3.98 -0.53
CA VAL A 126 -3.43 -3.02 -0.85
C VAL A 126 -4.14 -3.40 -2.14
N ASP A 127 -5.42 -3.74 -1.98
CA ASP A 127 -6.33 -4.09 -3.06
C ASP A 127 -7.32 -2.95 -3.34
N GLY A 128 -7.19 -2.28 -4.48
CA GLY A 128 -8.17 -1.32 -4.98
C GLY A 128 -8.18 0.00 -4.22
N ALA A 129 -7.07 0.73 -4.27
CA ALA A 129 -6.96 2.11 -3.81
C ALA A 129 -7.00 3.14 -4.97
N THR A 130 -7.10 4.43 -4.68
CA THR A 130 -6.76 5.45 -5.70
C THR A 130 -5.32 5.93 -5.55
N VAL A 131 -4.88 6.16 -4.32
CA VAL A 131 -3.52 6.57 -3.97
C VAL A 131 -3.02 5.66 -2.86
N VAL A 132 -1.79 5.18 -3.00
CA VAL A 132 -1.07 4.40 -1.99
C VAL A 132 0.30 5.04 -1.80
N ASP A 133 0.56 5.49 -0.58
CA ASP A 133 1.82 6.08 -0.16
C ASP A 133 2.40 5.19 0.96
N VAL A 134 3.65 4.73 0.80
CA VAL A 134 4.27 3.76 1.72
C VAL A 134 5.73 4.13 2.01
N ASP A 135 6.12 4.19 3.29
CA ASP A 135 7.48 4.54 3.74
C ASP A 135 8.03 3.55 4.77
N GLY A 136 9.26 3.06 4.51
CA GLY A 136 10.06 2.35 5.51
C GLY A 136 9.71 0.86 5.67
N ASP A 137 9.18 0.26 4.61
CA ASP A 137 8.62 -1.08 4.63
C ASP A 137 9.56 -2.17 4.10
N THR A 138 9.20 -3.45 4.28
CA THR A 138 10.01 -4.56 3.74
C THR A 138 9.43 -5.11 2.44
N VAL A 139 8.12 -5.37 2.40
CA VAL A 139 7.40 -5.90 1.23
C VAL A 139 6.14 -5.09 1.02
N VAL A 140 5.91 -4.65 -0.22
CA VAL A 140 4.74 -3.87 -0.63
C VAL A 140 4.12 -4.54 -1.86
N GLU A 141 2.85 -4.92 -1.75
CA GLU A 141 2.01 -5.47 -2.83
C GLU A 141 0.82 -4.52 -3.05
N VAL A 142 0.62 -4.03 -4.28
CA VAL A 142 -0.49 -3.12 -4.61
C VAL A 142 -1.17 -3.48 -5.91
N ASP A 143 -2.47 -3.74 -5.84
CA ASP A 143 -3.31 -4.08 -6.97
C ASP A 143 -4.38 -3.02 -7.24
N GLY A 144 -4.45 -2.55 -8.49
CA GLY A 144 -5.55 -1.70 -8.95
C GLY A 144 -5.55 -0.27 -8.41
N ALA A 145 -4.39 0.28 -8.04
CA ALA A 145 -4.22 1.67 -7.65
C ALA A 145 -4.17 2.64 -8.85
N THR A 146 -4.42 3.94 -8.64
CA THR A 146 -4.11 4.95 -9.68
C THR A 146 -2.66 5.41 -9.55
N VAL A 147 -2.24 5.78 -8.34
CA VAL A 147 -0.89 6.23 -8.02
C VAL A 147 -0.35 5.39 -6.88
N VAL A 148 0.90 4.96 -7.01
CA VAL A 148 1.66 4.28 -5.97
C VAL A 148 2.99 5.01 -5.80
N ASP A 149 3.26 5.51 -4.61
CA ASP A 149 4.54 6.08 -4.19
C ASP A 149 5.10 5.24 -3.04
N VAL A 150 6.33 4.76 -3.21
CA VAL A 150 6.97 3.83 -2.27
C VAL A 150 8.39 4.31 -2.00
N VAL A 151 8.71 4.54 -0.73
CA VAL A 151 10.00 5.07 -0.30
C VAL A 151 10.62 4.18 0.77
N ASP A 152 11.96 4.09 0.76
CA ASP A 152 12.77 3.44 1.79
C ASP A 152 12.40 1.96 2.03
N VAL A 153 11.97 1.25 0.98
CA VAL A 153 11.69 -0.19 1.04
C VAL A 153 12.97 -1.01 1.04
N VAL A 154 13.02 -2.05 1.88
CA VAL A 154 14.24 -2.86 1.98
C VAL A 154 14.29 -3.97 0.95
N ASP A 155 13.18 -4.66 0.67
CA ASP A 155 13.18 -5.88 -0.14
C ASP A 155 12.37 -5.76 -1.44
N VAL A 156 11.04 -5.89 -1.42
CA VAL A 156 10.24 -6.12 -2.63
C VAL A 156 9.08 -5.14 -2.78
N VAL A 157 8.87 -4.66 -4.01
CA VAL A 157 7.68 -3.91 -4.43
C VAL A 157 7.06 -4.60 -5.64
N GLU A 158 5.83 -5.08 -5.52
CA GLU A 158 5.02 -5.66 -6.60
C GLU A 158 3.77 -4.81 -6.81
N VAL A 159 3.54 -4.37 -8.05
CA VAL A 159 2.37 -3.56 -8.37
C VAL A 159 1.71 -4.00 -9.68
N GLU A 160 0.40 -4.19 -9.65
CA GLU A 160 -0.41 -4.54 -10.83
C GLU A 160 -1.52 -3.52 -11.10
N GLY A 161 -1.78 -3.26 -12.39
CA GLY A 161 -2.94 -2.44 -12.80
C GLY A 161 -2.86 -0.96 -12.38
N VAL A 162 -1.65 -0.47 -12.10
CA VAL A 162 -1.41 0.91 -11.64
C VAL A 162 -1.20 1.89 -12.79
N THR A 163 -1.54 3.17 -12.65
CA THR A 163 -1.26 4.19 -13.69
C THR A 163 0.08 4.90 -13.54
N VAL A 164 0.49 5.24 -12.32
CA VAL A 164 1.78 5.89 -12.02
C VAL A 164 2.42 5.19 -10.84
N VAL A 165 3.69 4.82 -11.00
CA VAL A 165 4.49 4.13 -9.99
C VAL A 165 5.79 4.92 -9.77
N GLU A 166 6.03 5.34 -8.54
CA GLU A 166 7.29 5.93 -8.09
C GLU A 166 7.85 5.03 -6.97
N VAL A 167 9.09 4.55 -7.12
CA VAL A 167 9.76 3.71 -6.11
C VAL A 167 11.17 4.23 -5.86
N GLU A 168 11.49 4.53 -4.60
CA GLU A 168 12.82 4.94 -4.15
C GLU A 168 13.37 3.96 -3.12
N GLY A 169 14.44 3.27 -3.47
CA GLY A 169 15.11 2.31 -2.59
C GLY A 169 14.26 1.06 -2.39
N ALA A 170 14.51 0.03 -3.20
CA ALA A 170 13.97 -1.32 -3.03
C ALA A 170 15.02 -2.33 -3.52
N THR A 171 14.98 -3.61 -3.17
CA THR A 171 15.86 -4.57 -3.88
C THR A 171 15.26 -5.02 -5.20
N VAL A 172 13.97 -5.33 -5.23
CA VAL A 172 13.24 -5.81 -6.41
C VAL A 172 12.01 -4.95 -6.60
N VAL A 173 11.80 -4.49 -7.84
CA VAL A 173 10.58 -3.79 -8.25
C VAL A 173 9.99 -4.53 -9.45
N GLU A 174 8.76 -5.04 -9.29
CA GLU A 174 7.99 -5.65 -10.36
C GLU A 174 6.73 -4.82 -10.64
N VAL A 175 6.60 -4.32 -11.87
CA VAL A 175 5.44 -3.56 -12.34
C VAL A 175 4.85 -4.29 -13.53
N VAL A 176 3.61 -4.74 -13.43
CA VAL A 176 2.89 -5.41 -14.52
C VAL A 176 1.57 -4.72 -14.84
N ASP A 177 1.00 -5.08 -15.98
CA ASP A 177 -0.32 -4.61 -16.43
C ASP A 177 -0.47 -3.11 -16.68
N GLY A 178 0.55 -2.49 -17.27
CA GLY A 178 0.30 -1.38 -18.20
C GLY A 178 0.36 0.03 -17.62
N ALA A 179 1.24 0.27 -16.65
CA ALA A 179 1.44 1.61 -16.09
C ALA A 179 1.75 2.69 -17.15
N THR A 180 1.24 3.90 -16.97
CA THR A 180 1.58 5.00 -17.88
C THR A 180 3.01 5.47 -17.63
N VAL A 181 3.41 5.56 -16.36
CA VAL A 181 4.73 6.04 -15.95
C VAL A 181 5.24 5.14 -14.82
N VAL A 182 6.47 4.69 -14.97
CA VAL A 182 7.23 3.97 -13.94
C VAL A 182 8.54 4.69 -13.73
N VAL A 183 8.78 5.16 -12.52
CA VAL A 183 10.04 5.76 -12.07
C VAL A 183 10.58 4.92 -10.93
N VAL A 184 11.80 4.42 -11.08
CA VAL A 184 12.47 3.64 -10.03
C VAL A 184 13.87 4.19 -9.81
N ASP A 185 14.20 4.53 -8.57
CA ASP A 185 15.55 4.89 -8.14
C ASP A 185 16.08 3.89 -7.09
N GLY A 186 17.37 3.55 -7.21
CA GLY A 186 18.05 2.77 -6.18
C GLY A 186 17.67 1.28 -6.10
N ALA A 187 16.97 0.73 -7.10
CA ALA A 187 16.61 -0.69 -7.11
C ALA A 187 17.78 -1.62 -7.47
N THR A 188 17.77 -2.91 -7.10
CA THR A 188 18.77 -3.87 -7.66
C THR A 188 18.25 -4.52 -8.95
N VAL A 189 17.00 -4.95 -8.95
CA VAL A 189 16.30 -5.60 -10.07
C VAL A 189 15.00 -4.84 -10.32
N VAL A 190 14.76 -4.50 -11.59
CA VAL A 190 13.51 -3.87 -12.02
C VAL A 190 12.92 -4.65 -13.19
N VAL A 191 11.67 -5.07 -13.08
CA VAL A 191 10.92 -5.72 -14.15
C VAL A 191 9.69 -4.88 -14.44
N VAL A 192 9.54 -4.42 -15.68
CA VAL A 192 8.38 -3.63 -16.10
C VAL A 192 7.76 -4.22 -17.35
N VAL A 193 6.46 -4.50 -17.29
CA VAL A 193 5.68 -5.03 -18.40
C VAL A 193 4.52 -4.09 -18.73
N GLY A 194 4.50 -3.64 -19.99
CA GLY A 194 3.39 -2.88 -20.56
C GLY A 194 3.39 -1.38 -20.27
N ALA A 195 4.42 -0.83 -19.64
CA ALA A 195 4.40 0.57 -19.26
C ALA A 195 4.61 1.55 -20.43
N THR A 196 4.04 2.76 -20.44
CA THR A 196 4.30 3.72 -21.53
C THR A 196 5.70 4.35 -21.41
N VAL A 197 6.05 4.87 -20.23
CA VAL A 197 7.35 5.48 -19.94
C VAL A 197 7.99 4.76 -18.76
N VAL A 198 9.25 4.36 -18.91
CA VAL A 198 10.04 3.72 -17.86
C VAL A 198 11.35 4.49 -17.67
N VAL A 199 11.57 4.98 -16.47
CA VAL A 199 12.82 5.63 -16.05
C VAL A 199 13.37 4.86 -14.87
N VAL A 200 14.55 4.26 -15.04
CA VAL A 200 15.25 3.57 -13.96
C VAL A 200 16.61 4.19 -13.73
N VAL A 201 16.92 4.50 -12.49
CA VAL A 201 18.21 5.02 -12.04
C VAL A 201 18.75 4.10 -10.96
N GLY A 202 20.06 3.83 -10.99
CA GLY A 202 20.72 3.07 -9.93
C GLY A 202 20.56 1.54 -9.98
N ALA A 203 19.89 0.96 -10.98
CA ALA A 203 19.65 -0.48 -11.03
C ALA A 203 20.73 -1.34 -11.70
N THR A 204 20.87 -2.58 -11.21
CA THR A 204 21.82 -3.56 -11.76
C THR A 204 21.24 -4.38 -12.91
N VAL A 205 19.97 -4.75 -12.80
CA VAL A 205 19.22 -5.48 -13.82
C VAL A 205 17.90 -4.77 -14.03
N VAL A 206 17.59 -4.44 -15.27
CA VAL A 206 16.33 -3.79 -15.63
C VAL A 206 15.82 -4.45 -16.90
N VAL A 207 14.67 -5.11 -16.79
CA VAL A 207 14.00 -5.79 -17.89
C VAL A 207 12.71 -5.03 -18.19
N VAL A 208 12.64 -4.44 -19.39
CA VAL A 208 11.43 -3.73 -19.84
C VAL A 208 10.84 -4.41 -21.07
N VAL A 209 9.55 -4.75 -21.00
CA VAL A 209 8.80 -5.35 -22.09
C VAL A 209 7.63 -4.44 -22.48
N GLY A 210 7.60 -4.03 -23.74
CA GLY A 210 6.45 -3.33 -24.32
C GLY A 210 6.28 -1.89 -23.87
N ALA A 211 7.37 -1.13 -23.76
CA ALA A 211 7.33 0.29 -23.40
C ALA A 211 7.61 1.25 -24.55
N THR A 212 7.01 2.44 -24.54
CA THR A 212 7.29 3.42 -25.60
C THR A 212 8.65 4.10 -25.41
N VAL A 213 8.94 4.54 -24.19
CA VAL A 213 10.17 5.25 -23.82
C VAL A 213 10.83 4.54 -22.65
N VAL A 214 12.12 4.22 -22.79
CA VAL A 214 12.91 3.57 -21.74
C VAL A 214 14.22 4.31 -21.51
N VAL A 215 14.49 4.66 -20.25
CA VAL A 215 15.77 5.25 -19.80
C VAL A 215 16.37 4.36 -18.71
N GLY A 216 17.63 3.97 -18.86
CA GLY A 216 18.40 3.29 -17.82
C GLY A 216 18.12 1.79 -17.67
N ALA A 217 17.69 1.11 -18.74
CA ALA A 217 17.43 -0.33 -18.71
C ALA A 217 18.62 -1.20 -19.14
N THR A 218 18.75 -2.44 -18.68
CA THR A 218 19.76 -3.39 -19.23
C THR A 218 19.21 -4.14 -20.43
N VAL A 219 18.01 -4.72 -20.30
CA VAL A 219 17.33 -5.48 -21.35
C VAL A 219 16.02 -4.80 -21.72
N VAL A 220 15.86 -4.48 -23.01
CA VAL A 220 14.63 -3.87 -23.54
C VAL A 220 14.06 -4.71 -24.68
N VAL A 221 12.77 -5.04 -24.59
CA VAL A 221 12.01 -5.75 -25.62
C VAL A 221 10.86 -4.87 -26.10
N GLY A 222 10.87 -4.50 -27.38
CA GLY A 222 9.73 -3.83 -28.02
C GLY A 222 9.52 -2.36 -27.64
N ALA A 223 10.59 -1.56 -27.62
CA ALA A 223 10.51 -0.13 -27.35
C ALA A 223 10.76 0.79 -28.57
N THR A 224 10.18 1.99 -28.54
CA THR A 224 10.35 2.99 -29.62
C THR A 224 11.55 3.91 -29.39
N VAL A 225 11.79 4.31 -28.14
CA VAL A 225 12.91 5.16 -27.73
C VAL A 225 13.63 4.50 -26.56
N VAL A 226 14.94 4.31 -26.69
CA VAL A 226 15.77 3.67 -25.66
C VAL A 226 17.02 4.51 -25.42
N VAL A 227 17.27 4.86 -24.15
CA VAL A 227 18.48 5.56 -23.71
C VAL A 227 19.19 4.70 -22.66
N GLY A 228 20.43 4.30 -22.94
CA GLY A 228 21.31 3.65 -21.96
C GLY A 228 21.16 2.12 -21.82
N ALA A 229 20.70 1.40 -22.86
CA ALA A 229 20.54 -0.06 -22.81
C ALA A 229 21.72 -0.89 -23.33
N THR A 230 21.91 -2.08 -22.76
CA THR A 230 22.91 -3.06 -23.20
C THR A 230 22.36 -4.02 -24.25
N VAL A 231 21.10 -4.47 -24.11
CA VAL A 231 20.44 -5.37 -25.07
C VAL A 231 19.09 -4.77 -25.50
N VAL A 232 18.87 -4.69 -26.82
CA VAL A 232 17.60 -4.24 -27.41
C VAL A 232 17.09 -5.29 -28.40
N VAL A 233 15.92 -5.85 -28.13
CA VAL A 233 15.21 -6.78 -29.03
C VAL A 233 14.06 -6.04 -29.71
N GLY A 234 14.19 -5.86 -31.02
CA GLY A 234 13.20 -5.12 -31.83
C GLY A 234 12.01 -5.99 -32.23
N GLY A 235 10.80 -5.44 -32.14
CA GLY A 235 9.59 -6.05 -32.70
C GLY A 235 9.22 -5.42 -34.03
N GLY A 236 9.51 -6.09 -35.16
CA GLY A 236 8.85 -5.90 -36.47
C GLY A 236 8.88 -4.55 -37.20
N GLY A 237 9.24 -3.43 -36.57
CA GLY A 237 9.38 -2.09 -37.17
C GLY A 237 10.84 -1.61 -37.14
N GLU A 238 11.24 -0.74 -38.08
CA GLU A 238 12.60 -0.19 -38.13
C GLU A 238 12.93 0.56 -36.82
N PRO A 239 13.92 0.10 -36.02
CA PRO A 239 14.29 0.79 -34.80
C PRO A 239 15.03 2.09 -35.16
N VAL A 240 14.51 3.23 -34.73
CA VAL A 240 15.20 4.52 -34.82
C VAL A 240 16.21 4.58 -33.66
N VAL A 241 17.34 3.90 -33.82
CA VAL A 241 18.46 4.02 -32.87
C VAL A 241 19.13 5.37 -33.13
N GLN A 242 18.71 6.42 -32.43
CA GLN A 242 19.45 7.68 -32.44
C GLN A 242 20.73 7.47 -31.63
N GLU A 243 21.85 7.27 -32.34
CA GLU A 243 23.17 7.12 -31.71
C GLU A 243 23.50 8.33 -30.84
N ILE A 244 23.50 8.15 -29.51
CA ILE A 244 24.09 9.08 -28.55
C ILE A 244 25.39 8.44 -28.06
N PRO A 245 26.52 9.17 -28.03
CA PRO A 245 27.85 8.57 -27.98
C PRO A 245 28.20 8.16 -26.55
N VAL A 246 27.82 6.95 -26.14
CA VAL A 246 28.45 6.27 -24.99
C VAL A 246 28.70 4.83 -25.40
N ALA A 247 29.95 4.37 -25.23
CA ALA A 247 30.43 3.08 -25.69
C ALA A 247 29.66 1.92 -25.04
N VAL A 248 28.61 1.43 -25.71
CA VAL A 248 27.89 0.22 -25.33
C VAL A 248 27.71 -0.62 -26.59
N ALA A 249 28.08 -1.90 -26.50
CA ALA A 249 27.86 -2.85 -27.59
C ALA A 249 26.36 -3.13 -27.70
N VAL A 250 25.67 -2.38 -28.56
CA VAL A 250 24.24 -2.62 -28.85
C VAL A 250 24.14 -3.91 -29.66
N MET A 251 23.79 -5.02 -29.01
CA MET A 251 23.43 -6.25 -29.71
C MET A 251 21.96 -6.14 -30.14
N VAL A 252 21.75 -5.61 -31.35
CA VAL A 252 20.43 -5.61 -31.99
C VAL A 252 20.14 -7.02 -32.49
N ILE A 253 19.25 -7.74 -31.81
CA ILE A 253 18.73 -9.02 -32.29
C ILE A 253 17.46 -8.71 -33.09
N THR A 254 17.59 -8.67 -34.42
CA THR A 254 16.43 -8.70 -35.32
C THR A 254 16.01 -10.15 -35.51
N VAL A 255 14.86 -10.54 -34.97
CA VAL A 255 14.27 -11.85 -35.28
C VAL A 255 13.60 -11.75 -36.65
N CYS A 256 14.29 -12.20 -37.71
CA CYS A 256 13.67 -12.36 -39.01
C CYS A 256 12.69 -13.56 -38.97
N GLN A 257 11.42 -13.33 -39.32
CA GLN A 257 10.49 -14.41 -39.70
C GLN A 257 10.80 -14.93 -41.11
#